data_AF-A0A355A761-F1
#
_entry.id   AF-A0A355A761-F1
#
_cell.length_a   1.000
_cell.length_b   1.000
_cell.length_c   1.000
_cell.angle_alpha   90.00
_cell.angle_beta   90.00
_cell.angle_gamma   90.00
#
_symmetry.space_group_name_H-M   'P 1'
#
loop_
_entity.id
_entity.type
_entity.pdbx_description
1 polymer ?
#
loop_
_entity_poly.entity_id
_entity_poly.type
_entity_poly.pdbx_seq_one_letter_code
_entity_poly.pdbx_strand_id
1 'polypeptide(L)'
;MSLLQSFLQISSDFLASSVSFFTLGNLVMMFAAVMVGITFGVLPGLSATIGIALFTGLTYGYSFEKALIILLGVYVGAIYGGSITAILINIPGTGSAAATCLDGYPLA
;
A
#
# COMPACT_ATOMS: atom_id res chain seq x y z
N MET A 1 37.67 9.21 -8.35
CA MET A 1 36.33 9.45 -8.91
C MET A 1 35.33 8.80 -7.95
N SER A 2 35.27 9.32 -6.73
CA SER A 2 35.27 8.48 -5.52
C SER A 2 34.29 9.02 -4.49
N LEU A 3 33.24 8.25 -4.15
CA LEU A 3 32.24 8.48 -3.09
C LEU A 3 31.43 9.79 -3.17
N LEU A 4 32.06 10.95 -3.28
CA LEU A 4 31.41 12.25 -3.37
C LEU A 4 30.53 12.37 -4.61
N GLN A 5 30.97 11.80 -5.75
CA GLN A 5 30.17 11.75 -6.98
C GLN A 5 28.97 10.78 -6.84
N SER A 6 29.14 9.65 -6.17
CA SER A 6 28.03 8.71 -5.90
C SER A 6 26.98 9.32 -4.98
N PHE A 7 27.42 10.06 -3.95
CA PHE A 7 26.51 10.77 -3.05
C PHE A 7 25.73 11.88 -3.78
N LEU A 8 26.42 12.69 -4.59
CA LEU A 8 25.78 13.72 -5.40
C LEU A 8 24.81 13.15 -6.44
N GLN A 9 25.09 11.96 -6.97
CA GLN A 9 24.20 11.30 -7.93
C GLN A 9 22.95 10.71 -7.25
N ILE A 10 23.09 10.09 -6.07
CA ILE A 10 21.95 9.59 -5.29
C ILE A 10 21.01 10.74 -4.92
N SER A 11 21.54 11.89 -4.51
CA SER A 11 20.71 13.04 -4.15
C SER A 11 19.94 13.60 -5.36
N SER A 12 20.56 13.63 -6.55
CA SER A 12 19.86 14.03 -7.78
C SER A 12 18.80 13.01 -8.21
N ASP A 13 19.09 11.71 -8.11
CA ASP A 13 18.17 10.63 -8.51
C ASP A 13 16.95 10.57 -7.59
N PHE A 14 17.15 10.82 -6.28
CA PHE A 14 16.06 10.92 -5.31
C PHE A 14 15.12 12.08 -5.62
N LEU A 15 15.67 13.26 -5.92
CA LEU A 15 14.88 14.43 -6.29
C LEU A 15 14.10 14.21 -7.59
N ALA A 16 14.74 13.61 -8.60
CA ALA A 16 14.09 13.31 -9.88
C ALA A 16 12.94 12.29 -9.71
N SER A 17 13.17 11.22 -8.95
CA SER A 17 12.16 10.20 -8.67
C SER A 17 10.97 10.76 -7.88
N SER A 18 11.23 11.64 -6.90
CA SER A 18 10.19 12.29 -6.10
C SER A 18 9.16 13.03 -6.94
N VAL A 19 9.60 13.70 -8.01
CA VAL A 19 8.71 14.43 -8.93
C VAL A 19 7.98 13.47 -9.87
N SER A 20 8.61 12.39 -10.31
CA SER A 20 8.01 11.37 -11.20
C SER A 20 6.76 10.70 -10.59
N PHE A 21 6.74 10.51 -9.28
CA PHE A 21 5.58 9.94 -8.58
C PHE A 21 4.31 10.78 -8.72
N PHE A 22 4.43 12.11 -8.87
CA PHE A 22 3.29 13.02 -9.01
C PHE A 22 2.77 13.16 -10.46
N THR A 23 3.27 12.34 -11.39
CA THR A 23 2.68 12.28 -12.73
C THR A 23 1.25 11.74 -12.68
N LEU A 24 0.37 12.30 -13.51
CA LEU A 24 -1.05 11.97 -13.49
C LEU A 24 -1.31 10.45 -13.67
N GLY A 25 -0.53 9.79 -14.52
CA GLY A 25 -0.64 8.33 -14.74
C GLY A 25 -0.30 7.51 -13.50
N ASN A 26 0.74 7.90 -12.76
CA ASN A 26 1.14 7.24 -11.52
C ASN A 26 0.12 7.48 -10.40
N LEU A 27 -0.46 8.68 -10.31
CA LEU A 27 -1.52 9.00 -9.35
C LEU A 27 -2.79 8.19 -9.59
N VAL A 28 -3.23 8.06 -10.84
CA VAL A 28 -4.40 7.23 -11.17
C VAL A 28 -4.13 5.76 -10.86
N MET A 29 -2.94 5.26 -11.18
CA MET A 29 -2.53 3.90 -10.84
C MET A 29 -2.48 3.67 -9.32
N MET A 30 -1.94 4.62 -8.57
CA MET A 30 -1.91 4.59 -7.10
C MET A 30 -3.32 4.55 -6.53
N PHE A 31 -4.22 5.42 -7.02
CA PHE A 31 -5.61 5.45 -6.59
C PHE A 31 -6.32 4.11 -6.86
N ALA A 32 -6.14 3.54 -8.05
CA ALA A 32 -6.68 2.23 -8.39
C ALA A 32 -6.11 1.12 -7.49
N ALA A 33 -4.79 1.13 -7.24
CA ALA A 33 -4.15 0.17 -6.36
C ALA A 33 -4.66 0.26 -4.90
N VAL A 34 -4.89 1.48 -4.39
CA VAL A 34 -5.50 1.68 -3.07
C VAL A 34 -6.91 1.13 -3.03
N MET A 35 -7.74 1.41 -4.04
CA MET A 35 -9.11 0.89 -4.10
C MET A 35 -9.13 -0.65 -4.10
N VAL A 36 -8.27 -1.27 -4.89
CA VAL A 36 -8.08 -2.72 -4.90
C VAL A 36 -7.63 -3.21 -3.52
N GLY A 37 -6.67 -2.53 -2.89
CA GLY A 37 -6.22 -2.81 -1.53
C GLY A 37 -7.36 -2.78 -0.52
N ILE A 38 -8.23 -1.76 -0.56
CA ILE A 38 -9.39 -1.64 0.34
C ILE A 38 -10.34 -2.82 0.16
N THR A 39 -10.70 -3.16 -1.08
CA THR A 39 -11.55 -4.33 -1.34
C THR A 39 -10.96 -5.63 -0.81
N PHE A 40 -9.64 -5.81 -0.90
CA PHE A 40 -8.95 -6.95 -0.32
C PHE A 40 -8.94 -6.90 1.22
N GLY A 41 -8.68 -5.72 1.80
CA GLY A 41 -8.65 -5.55 3.26
C GLY A 41 -10.00 -5.72 3.95
N VAL A 42 -11.10 -5.50 3.24
CA VAL A 42 -12.47 -5.78 3.72
C VAL A 42 -12.74 -7.29 3.83
N LEU A 43 -11.86 -8.17 3.36
CA LEU A 43 -12.04 -9.60 3.58
C LEU A 43 -11.48 -10.01 4.97
N PRO A 44 -12.30 -10.56 5.88
CA PRO A 44 -11.86 -10.92 7.22
C PRO A 44 -10.74 -11.96 7.17
N GLY A 45 -9.70 -11.75 7.99
CA GLY A 45 -8.52 -12.62 8.03
C GLY A 45 -7.52 -12.45 6.88
N LEU A 46 -7.80 -11.60 5.88
CA LEU A 46 -6.86 -11.32 4.81
C LEU A 46 -5.93 -10.16 5.19
N SER A 47 -4.79 -10.49 5.76
CA SER A 47 -3.81 -9.48 6.17
C SER A 47 -3.18 -8.77 4.98
N ALA A 48 -2.74 -7.52 5.19
CA ALA A 48 -2.02 -6.74 4.17
C ALA A 48 -0.75 -7.46 3.67
N THR A 49 -0.11 -8.28 4.50
CA THR A 49 1.06 -9.08 4.13
C THR A 49 0.73 -10.13 3.05
N ILE A 50 -0.42 -10.80 3.16
CA ILE A 50 -0.89 -11.75 2.15
C ILE A 50 -1.20 -11.01 0.85
N GLY A 51 -1.83 -9.83 0.95
CA GLY A 51 -2.06 -8.96 -0.20
C GLY A 51 -0.76 -8.63 -0.93
N ILE A 52 0.25 -8.10 -0.23
CA ILE A 52 1.56 -7.80 -0.84
C ILE A 52 2.16 -9.05 -1.51
N ALA A 53 2.13 -10.21 -0.86
CA ALA A 53 2.70 -11.43 -1.42
C ALA A 53 2.07 -11.82 -2.77
N LEU A 54 0.73 -11.74 -2.87
CA LEU A 54 0.00 -12.01 -4.12
C LEU A 54 0.32 -10.97 -5.21
N PHE A 55 0.25 -9.68 -4.86
CA PHE A 55 0.50 -8.61 -5.83
C PHE A 55 1.96 -8.54 -6.26
N THR A 56 2.91 -8.97 -5.42
CA THR A 56 4.33 -9.08 -5.79
C THR A 56 4.49 -10.00 -7.00
N GLY A 57 3.83 -11.17 -6.96
CA GLY A 57 3.75 -12.10 -8.09
C GLY A 57 3.21 -11.47 -9.37
N LEU A 58 2.17 -10.64 -9.25
CA LEU A 58 1.55 -9.95 -10.38
C LEU A 58 2.39 -8.78 -10.92
N THR A 59 3.25 -8.19 -10.09
CA THR A 59 4.07 -7.02 -10.46
C THR A 59 5.45 -7.36 -11.02
N TYR A 60 5.85 -8.64 -11.14
CA TYR A 60 7.18 -9.01 -11.65
C TYR A 60 7.51 -8.48 -13.06
N GLY A 61 6.51 -8.29 -13.92
CA GLY A 61 6.70 -7.75 -15.28
C GLY A 61 6.71 -6.22 -15.36
N TYR A 62 6.49 -5.51 -14.26
CA TYR A 62 6.39 -4.05 -14.23
C TYR A 62 7.77 -3.40 -13.98
N SER A 63 7.91 -2.14 -14.39
CA SER A 63 9.05 -1.33 -13.95
C SER A 63 9.04 -1.16 -12.43
N PHE A 64 10.22 -1.02 -11.83
CA PHE A 64 10.38 -0.89 -10.38
C PHE A 64 9.47 0.20 -9.78
N GLU A 65 9.37 1.36 -10.44
CA GLU A 65 8.52 2.47 -10.00
C GLU A 65 7.04 2.09 -9.96
N LYS A 66 6.52 1.45 -11.03
CA LYS A 66 5.11 1.04 -11.10
C LYS A 66 4.80 -0.09 -10.13
N ALA A 67 5.70 -1.04 -9.99
CA ALA A 67 5.57 -2.13 -9.02
C ALA A 67 5.47 -1.56 -7.59
N LEU A 68 6.33 -0.62 -7.21
CA LEU A 68 6.27 0.04 -5.90
C LEU A 68 4.96 0.79 -5.68
N ILE A 69 4.48 1.55 -6.68
CA ILE A 69 3.20 2.27 -6.58
C ILE A 69 2.05 1.30 -6.30
N ILE A 70 2.00 0.18 -7.02
CA ILE A 70 0.95 -0.83 -6.85
C ILE A 70 1.05 -1.50 -5.48
N LEU A 71 2.25 -1.95 -5.09
CA LEU A 71 2.46 -2.68 -3.84
C LEU A 71 2.18 -1.80 -2.62
N LEU A 72 2.63 -0.55 -2.61
CA LEU A 72 2.34 0.39 -1.54
C LEU A 72 0.87 0.79 -1.50
N GLY A 73 0.25 1.03 -2.67
CA GLY A 73 -1.18 1.34 -2.75
C GLY A 73 -2.04 0.23 -2.16
N VAL A 74 -1.79 -1.02 -2.58
CA VAL A 74 -2.49 -2.20 -2.05
C VAL A 74 -2.25 -2.37 -0.55
N TYR A 75 -1.02 -2.19 -0.08
CA TYR A 75 -0.69 -2.30 1.34
C TYR A 75 -1.49 -1.31 2.20
N VAL A 76 -1.43 -0.02 1.84
CA VAL A 76 -2.14 1.04 2.59
C VAL A 76 -3.64 0.82 2.53
N GLY A 77 -4.17 0.51 1.34
CA GLY A 77 -5.58 0.18 1.15
C GLY A 77 -6.02 -1.02 2.00
N ALA A 78 -5.23 -2.09 2.06
CA ALA A 78 -5.57 -3.28 2.82
C ALA A 78 -5.54 -3.06 4.33
N ILE A 79 -4.56 -2.30 4.85
CA ILE A 79 -4.51 -1.91 6.26
C ILE A 79 -5.76 -1.09 6.64
N TYR A 80 -6.12 -0.11 5.80
CA TYR A 80 -7.33 0.69 6.02
C TYR A 80 -8.60 -0.16 5.90
N GLY A 81 -8.71 -0.99 4.86
CA GLY A 81 -9.86 -1.87 4.64
C GLY A 81 -10.12 -2.83 5.81
N GLY A 82 -9.07 -3.32 6.45
CA GLY A 82 -9.19 -4.19 7.63
C GLY A 82 -9.86 -3.53 8.84
N SER A 83 -9.85 -2.20 8.92
CA SER A 83 -10.61 -1.45 9.93
C SER A 83 -12.11 -1.46 9.65
N ILE A 84 -12.53 -1.51 8.38
CA ILE A 84 -13.94 -1.48 7.99
C ILE A 84 -14.65 -2.75 8.48
N THR A 85 -14.05 -3.93 8.32
CA THR A 85 -14.61 -5.18 8.86
C THR A 85 -14.50 -5.30 10.37
N ALA A 86 -13.44 -4.77 10.97
CA ALA A 86 -13.34 -4.67 12.43
C ALA A 86 -14.51 -3.87 13.01
N ILE A 87 -14.85 -2.73 12.39
CA ILE A 87 -15.94 -1.85 12.83
C ILE A 87 -17.31 -2.45 12.52
N LEU A 88 -17.56 -2.96 11.31
CA LEU A 88 -18.92 -3.34 10.92
C LEU A 88 -19.36 -4.71 11.43
N ILE A 89 -18.43 -5.66 11.55
CA ILE A 89 -18.76 -7.08 11.84
C ILE A 89 -17.92 -7.71 12.95
N ASN A 90 -17.08 -6.94 13.65
CA ASN A 90 -16.24 -7.40 14.77
C ASN A 90 -15.28 -8.55 14.40
N ILE A 91 -14.89 -8.64 13.13
CA ILE A 91 -13.90 -9.63 12.65
C ILE A 91 -12.80 -8.87 11.92
N PRO A 92 -11.63 -8.64 12.55
CA PRO A 92 -10.60 -7.78 11.99
C PRO A 92 -9.88 -8.44 10.82
N GLY A 93 -9.52 -7.65 9.80
CA GLY A 93 -8.68 -8.09 8.69
C GLY A 93 -7.19 -8.18 9.03
N THR A 94 -6.74 -7.44 10.05
CA THR A 94 -5.33 -7.35 10.47
C THR A 94 -5.19 -7.41 11.99
N GLY A 95 -4.01 -7.80 12.48
CA GLY A 95 -3.74 -7.86 13.93
C GLY A 95 -3.85 -6.49 14.62
N SER A 96 -3.47 -5.41 13.93
CA SER A 96 -3.60 -4.05 14.46
C SER A 96 -5.06 -3.57 14.54
N ALA A 97 -5.93 -4.05 13.63
CA ALA A 97 -7.35 -3.71 13.64
C ALA A 97 -8.15 -4.41 14.76
N ALA A 98 -7.54 -5.35 15.51
CA ALA A 98 -8.18 -5.95 16.67
C ALA A 98 -8.55 -4.91 17.75
N ALA A 99 -7.71 -3.88 17.93
CA ALA A 99 -8.05 -2.75 18.81
C ALA A 99 -9.25 -1.95 18.26
N THR A 100 -9.35 -1.82 16.94
CA THR A 100 -10.49 -1.16 16.28
C THR A 100 -11.80 -1.89 16.49
N CYS A 101 -11.80 -3.21 16.70
CA CYS A 101 -13.01 -3.94 17.10
C CYS A 101 -13.55 -3.48 18.46
N LEU A 102 -12.68 -3.18 19.42
CA LEU A 102 -13.08 -2.81 20.78
C LEU A 102 -13.74 -1.42 20.82
N ASP A 103 -13.14 -0.47 20.14
CA ASP A 103 -13.59 0.93 20.17
C ASP A 103 -14.61 1.23 19.05
N GLY A 104 -14.45 0.62 17.88
CA GLY A 104 -15.21 0.94 16.68
C GLY A 104 -16.51 0.16 16.51
N TYR A 105 -16.54 -1.14 16.83
CA TYR A 105 -17.75 -1.96 16.71
C TYR A 105 -18.94 -1.43 17.53
N PRO A 106 -18.76 -0.91 18.76
CA PRO A 106 -19.86 -0.29 19.52
C PRO A 106 -20.41 1.00 18.91
N LEU A 107 -19.66 1.66 18.01
CA LEU A 107 -20.04 2.92 17.36
C LEU A 107 -20.70 2.73 15.98
N ALA A 108 -20.72 1.49 15.47
CA ALA A 108 -21.19 1.15 14.13
C ALA A 108 -22.72 1.16 13.97
#